data_AF-G0N237-F1
#
_entry.id   AF-G0N237-F1
#
_cell.length_a   1.000
_cell.length_b   1.000
_cell.length_c   1.000
_cell.angle_alpha   90.00
_cell.angle_beta   90.00
_cell.angle_gamma   90.00
#
_symmetry.space_group_name_H-M   'P 1'
#
loop_
_entity.id
_entity.type
_entity.pdbx_description
1 polymer ?
#
loop_
_entity_poly.entity_id
_entity_poly.type
_entity_poly.pdbx_seq_one_letter_code
_entity_poly.pdbx_strand_id
1 'polypeptide(L)'
;MICRTLFMVLVATPIVFGYIGWEHVYGSVSIETFIRCDPSIPIWHGELSIFEADPVGASELFKTVNFTTTDMSQHLMFEPFHPGSDWGLEYEIGYQLIHNCTHSGQKLCISPTPTDVSAFGK
;
A
#
# COMPACT_ATOMS: atom_id res chain seq x y z
N MET A 1 -8.13 24.02 3.84
CA MET A 1 -7.36 23.44 2.72
C MET A 1 -7.65 21.95 2.75
N ILE A 2 -8.61 21.48 1.96
CA ILE A 2 -9.18 20.12 2.10
C ILE A 2 -8.59 19.28 0.98
N CYS A 3 -7.59 18.47 1.29
CA CYS A 3 -7.19 17.36 0.42
C CYS A 3 -8.35 16.36 0.47
N ARG A 4 -9.25 16.42 -0.52
CA ARG A 4 -10.42 15.53 -0.58
C ARG A 4 -9.95 14.13 -0.97
N THR A 5 -9.77 13.33 0.07
CA THR A 5 -9.87 11.87 0.14
C THR A 5 -9.02 11.07 -0.86
N LEU A 6 -7.80 10.77 -0.43
CA LEU A 6 -7.07 9.59 -0.88
C LEU A 6 -7.78 8.34 -0.33
N PHE A 7 -8.42 7.55 -1.21
CA PHE A 7 -9.02 6.27 -0.83
C PHE A 7 -8.14 5.13 -1.31
N MET A 8 -7.17 4.72 -0.51
CA MET A 8 -6.43 3.49 -0.82
C MET A 8 -7.21 2.29 -0.29
N VAL A 9 -7.51 1.32 -1.15
CA VAL A 9 -8.18 0.07 -0.77
C VAL A 9 -7.16 -1.04 -0.84
N LEU A 10 -6.61 -1.46 0.30
CA LEU A 10 -5.74 -2.64 0.37
C LEU A 10 -6.63 -3.91 0.32
N VAL A 11 -6.41 -4.77 -0.66
CA VAL A 11 -7.08 -6.07 -0.78
C VAL A 11 -6.05 -7.18 -0.63
N ALA A 12 -5.93 -7.74 0.57
CA ALA A 12 -5.07 -8.88 0.81
C ALA A 12 -5.83 -10.19 0.59
N THR A 13 -5.40 -10.97 -0.39
CA THR A 13 -5.91 -12.33 -0.61
C THR A 13 -4.89 -13.33 -0.08
N PRO A 14 -5.12 -13.99 1.06
CA PRO A 14 -4.21 -15.03 1.52
C PRO A 14 -4.24 -16.22 0.55
N ILE A 15 -3.10 -16.53 -0.06
CA ILE A 15 -2.95 -17.77 -0.84
C ILE A 15 -2.44 -18.85 0.11
N VAL A 16 -3.35 -19.75 0.53
CA VAL A 16 -2.99 -20.88 1.40
C VAL A 16 -2.42 -22.01 0.55
N PHE A 17 -1.10 -22.23 0.62
CA PHE A 17 -0.48 -23.46 0.12
C PHE A 17 -0.53 -24.53 1.21
N GLY A 18 -1.49 -25.45 1.11
CA GLY A 18 -1.57 -26.59 2.02
C GLY A 18 -0.46 -27.61 1.73
N TYR A 19 0.53 -27.72 2.62
CA TYR A 19 1.37 -28.91 2.74
C TYR A 19 1.26 -29.48 4.14
N ILE A 20 1.06 -30.79 4.19
CA ILE A 20 0.71 -31.55 5.39
C ILE A 20 1.85 -31.50 6.40
N GLY A 21 1.58 -30.94 7.58
CA GLY A 21 2.44 -31.01 8.77
C GLY A 21 3.32 -29.77 8.94
N TRP A 22 3.03 -29.00 10.01
CA TRP A 22 3.68 -27.75 10.44
C TRP A 22 3.23 -26.51 9.64
N GLU A 23 2.07 -25.95 10.03
CA GLU A 23 1.51 -24.74 9.41
C GLU A 23 2.32 -23.50 9.79
N HIS A 24 3.29 -23.15 8.95
CA HIS A 24 3.66 -21.75 8.75
C HIS A 24 2.85 -21.26 7.54
N VAL A 25 1.89 -20.37 7.79
CA VAL A 25 1.05 -19.78 6.74
C VAL A 25 1.88 -18.73 6.00
N TYR A 26 2.69 -19.17 5.05
CA TYR A 26 3.35 -18.28 4.08
C TYR A 26 2.32 -17.91 2.99
N GLY A 27 1.39 -17.03 3.33
CA GLY A 27 0.46 -16.45 2.37
C GLY A 27 1.14 -15.34 1.57
N SER A 28 1.01 -15.36 0.25
CA SER A 28 1.33 -14.17 -0.55
C SER A 28 0.22 -13.14 -0.37
N VAL A 29 0.58 -11.86 -0.28
CA VAL A 29 -0.36 -10.74 -0.22
C VAL A 29 -0.36 -10.03 -1.56
N SER A 30 -1.56 -9.81 -2.10
CA SER A 30 -1.77 -8.89 -3.22
C SER A 30 -2.12 -7.50 -2.69
N ILE A 31 -1.72 -6.45 -3.42
CA ILE A 31 -2.12 -5.09 -3.11
C ILE A 31 -2.68 -4.46 -4.38
N GLU A 32 -3.85 -3.87 -4.23
CA GLU A 32 -4.49 -2.99 -5.20
C GLU A 32 -4.51 -1.58 -4.59
N THR A 33 -4.28 -0.53 -5.37
CA THR A 33 -4.40 0.84 -4.87
C THR A 33 -5.08 1.74 -5.88
N PHE A 34 -5.97 2.59 -5.37
CA PHE A 34 -6.76 3.48 -6.20
C PHE A 34 -6.63 4.92 -5.70
N ILE A 35 -5.86 5.73 -6.40
CA ILE A 35 -5.54 7.10 -6.01
C ILE A 35 -6.39 8.04 -6.85
N ARG A 36 -7.08 9.00 -6.22
CA ARG A 36 -7.84 10.05 -6.92
C ARG A 36 -7.21 11.43 -6.70
N CYS A 37 -7.21 12.22 -7.76
CA CYS A 37 -6.79 13.61 -7.75
C CYS A 37 -7.93 14.55 -8.18
N ASP A 38 -7.85 15.82 -7.78
CA ASP A 38 -8.81 16.83 -8.22
C ASP A 38 -8.67 17.05 -9.75
N PRO A 39 -9.78 16.99 -10.52
CA PRO A 39 -9.75 17.13 -11.98
C PRO A 39 -9.25 18.49 -12.49
N SER A 40 -9.20 19.52 -11.63
CA SER A 40 -8.62 20.82 -11.97
C SER A 40 -7.09 20.81 -12.07
N ILE A 41 -6.43 19.72 -11.65
CA ILE A 41 -4.99 19.55 -11.75
C ILE A 41 -4.69 18.74 -13.02
N PRO A 42 -4.17 19.38 -14.10
CA PRO A 42 -4.10 18.76 -15.43
C PRO A 42 -3.06 17.64 -15.54
N ILE A 43 -2.03 17.68 -14.68
CA ILE A 43 -1.00 16.66 -14.58
C ILE A 43 -0.53 16.58 -13.14
N TRP A 44 -0.42 15.36 -12.64
CA TRP A 44 0.06 15.12 -11.29
C TRP A 44 1.00 13.91 -11.25
N HIS A 45 1.84 13.93 -10.23
CA HIS A 45 2.91 12.97 -9.99
C HIS A 45 2.70 12.39 -8.60
N GLY A 46 2.99 11.10 -8.48
CA GLY A 46 2.98 10.39 -7.21
C GLY A 46 4.15 9.42 -7.11
N GLU A 47 4.65 9.29 -5.89
CA GLU A 47 5.56 8.24 -5.46
C GLU A 47 4.86 7.49 -4.33
N LEU A 48 4.50 6.23 -4.57
CA LEU A 48 3.87 5.35 -3.60
C LEU A 48 4.90 4.33 -3.13
N SER A 49 5.14 4.32 -1.83
CA SER A 49 5.95 3.31 -1.13
C SER A 49 5.05 2.43 -0.27
N ILE A 50 5.27 1.12 -0.31
CA ILE A 50 4.57 0.08 0.44
C ILE A 50 5.62 -0.65 1.27
N PHE A 51 5.33 -0.85 2.55
CA PHE A 51 6.27 -1.42 3.51
C PHE A 51 5.57 -2.27 4.58
N GLU A 52 6.32 -3.19 5.19
CA GLU A 52 5.97 -3.82 6.46
C GLU A 52 6.25 -2.84 7.58
N ALA A 53 5.26 -2.55 8.40
CA ALA A 53 5.35 -1.59 9.46
C ALA A 53 5.63 -2.27 10.81
N ASP A 54 6.86 -2.73 10.99
CA ASP A 54 7.31 -3.30 12.28
C ASP A 54 7.31 -2.21 13.38
N PRO A 55 6.59 -2.41 14.51
CA PRO A 55 6.52 -1.45 15.62
C PRO A 55 7.80 -1.38 16.47
N VAL A 56 8.71 -2.36 16.40
CA VAL A 56 9.92 -2.47 17.24
C VAL A 56 11.21 -2.41 16.39
N GLY A 57 11.11 -2.60 15.08
CA GLY A 57 12.21 -2.62 14.13
C GLY A 57 12.19 -1.52 13.07
N ALA A 58 13.00 -1.72 12.03
CA ALA A 58 12.95 -0.88 10.84
C ALA A 58 11.88 -1.42 9.89
N SER A 59 10.96 -0.57 9.45
CA SER A 59 9.97 -0.95 8.45
C SER A 59 10.64 -1.49 7.18
N GLU A 60 10.21 -2.65 6.70
CA GLU A 60 10.77 -3.29 5.51
C GLU A 60 10.09 -2.73 4.25
N LEU A 61 10.86 -2.07 3.37
CA LEU A 61 10.32 -1.54 2.12
C LEU A 61 10.10 -2.67 1.11
N PHE A 62 8.84 -2.96 0.78
CA PHE A 62 8.50 -3.94 -0.25
C PHE A 62 8.57 -3.37 -1.65
N LYS A 63 7.99 -2.17 -1.85
CA LYS A 63 7.85 -1.59 -3.19
C LYS A 63 7.79 -0.09 -3.14
N THR A 64 8.49 0.55 -4.08
CA THR A 64 8.24 1.94 -4.46
C THR A 64 7.86 2.00 -5.93
N VAL A 65 6.82 2.76 -6.25
CA VAL A 65 6.41 3.05 -7.62
C VAL A 65 6.23 4.55 -7.81
N ASN A 66 6.81 5.04 -8.89
CA ASN A 66 6.64 6.41 -9.36
C ASN A 66 5.65 6.40 -10.53
N PHE A 67 4.76 7.38 -10.56
CA PHE A 67 3.84 7.54 -11.67
C PHE A 67 3.58 9.02 -11.95
N THR A 68 3.27 9.29 -13.21
CA THR A 68 2.81 10.58 -13.71
C THR A 68 1.58 10.32 -14.54
N THR A 69 0.50 11.05 -14.28
CA THR A 69 -0.72 10.89 -15.06
C THR A 69 -1.44 12.22 -15.25
N THR A 70 -2.20 12.29 -16.35
CA THR A 70 -3.18 13.35 -16.63
C THR A 70 -4.59 12.91 -16.24
N ASP A 71 -4.76 11.65 -15.84
CA ASP A 71 -6.05 11.09 -15.46
C ASP A 71 -6.46 11.55 -14.06
N MET A 72 -7.77 11.61 -13.82
CA MET A 72 -8.32 11.92 -12.50
C MET A 72 -8.03 10.85 -11.44
N SER A 73 -7.61 9.66 -11.87
CA SER A 73 -7.29 8.55 -10.99
C SER A 73 -6.13 7.72 -11.50
N GLN A 74 -5.35 7.20 -10.57
CA GLN A 74 -4.32 6.20 -10.81
C GLN A 74 -4.72 4.89 -10.14
N HIS A 75 -4.78 3.82 -10.92
CA HIS A 75 -4.97 2.46 -10.41
C HIS A 75 -3.64 1.70 -10.52
N LEU A 76 -3.18 1.11 -9.43
CA LEU A 76 -1.97 0.29 -9.39
C LEU A 76 -2.33 -1.08 -8.82
N MET A 77 -1.95 -2.13 -9.54
CA MET A 77 -2.05 -3.50 -9.08
C MET A 77 -0.62 -4.03 -8.94
N PHE A 78 -0.31 -4.63 -7.80
CA PHE A 78 1.00 -5.18 -7.52
C PHE A 78 0.95 -6.70 -7.61
N GLU A 79 2.02 -7.28 -8.16
CA GLU A 79 2.23 -8.73 -8.10
C GLU A 79 2.23 -9.19 -6.64
N PRO A 80 1.70 -10.40 -6.36
CA PRO A 80 1.72 -10.95 -5.01
C PRO A 80 3.14 -10.98 -4.45
N PHE A 81 3.32 -10.52 -3.21
CA PHE A 81 4.60 -10.58 -2.50
C PHE A 81 4.45 -11.31 -1.17
N HIS A 82 5.57 -11.76 -0.61
CA HIS A 82 5.60 -12.44 0.68
C HIS A 82 6.16 -11.45 1.70
N PRO A 83 5.31 -10.88 2.57
CA PRO A 83 5.79 -10.13 3.73
C PRO A 83 6.64 -11.02 4.65
N GLY A 84 7.50 -10.41 5.46
CA GLY A 84 8.56 -11.06 6.22
C GLY A 84 8.09 -12.14 7.19
N SER A 85 9.09 -12.85 7.74
CA SER A 85 8.93 -14.06 8.56
C SER A 85 8.92 -13.77 10.08
N ASP A 86 8.38 -12.64 10.50
CA ASP A 86 8.28 -12.38 11.93
C ASP A 86 7.15 -13.20 12.56
N TRP A 87 7.29 -13.49 13.85
CA TRP A 87 6.58 -14.55 14.58
C TRP A 87 5.06 -14.31 14.76
N GLY A 88 4.51 -13.31 14.08
CA GLY A 88 3.09 -12.95 14.06
C GLY A 88 2.35 -13.52 12.85
N LEU A 89 1.03 -13.62 12.97
CA LEU A 89 0.12 -13.96 11.86
C LEU A 89 -0.39 -12.69 11.14
N GLU A 90 0.21 -11.56 11.47
CA GLU A 90 -0.16 -10.18 11.15
C GLU A 90 0.92 -9.62 10.24
N TYR A 91 0.56 -9.15 9.05
CA TYR A 91 1.51 -8.65 8.05
C TYR A 91 1.80 -7.14 8.17
N GLU A 92 1.12 -6.44 9.06
CA GLU A 92 1.33 -5.02 9.39
C GLU A 92 1.65 -4.13 8.16
N ILE A 93 0.75 -4.11 7.16
CA ILE A 93 1.03 -3.43 5.89
C ILE A 93 0.82 -1.91 6.01
N GLY A 94 1.89 -1.15 5.75
CA GLY A 94 1.92 0.29 5.70
C GLY A 94 2.16 0.85 4.28
N TYR A 95 1.84 2.13 4.10
CA TYR A 95 2.15 2.84 2.87
C TYR A 95 2.42 4.33 3.07
N GLN A 96 3.16 4.92 2.14
CA GLN A 96 3.43 6.34 2.07
C GLN A 96 3.23 6.83 0.63
N LEU A 97 2.42 7.86 0.45
CA LEU A 97 2.24 8.53 -0.84
C LEU A 97 2.79 9.95 -0.79
N ILE A 98 3.80 10.24 -1.60
CA ILE A 98 4.27 11.59 -1.88
C ILE A 98 3.66 12.03 -3.22
N HIS A 99 2.95 13.14 -3.26
CA HIS A 99 2.27 13.59 -4.49
C HIS A 99 2.24 15.10 -4.64
N ASN A 100 2.06 15.59 -5.86
CA ASN A 100 1.84 17.01 -6.12
C ASN A 100 0.39 17.35 -6.52
N CYS A 101 -0.55 16.43 -6.28
CA CYS A 101 -1.99 16.67 -6.43
C CYS A 101 -2.51 17.71 -5.41
N THR A 102 -2.14 18.97 -5.60
CA THR A 102 -2.58 20.14 -4.85
C THR A 102 -2.71 21.33 -5.79
N HIS A 103 -3.64 22.25 -5.52
CA HIS A 103 -3.75 23.49 -6.29
C HIS A 103 -2.50 24.38 -6.20
N SER A 104 -1.71 24.24 -5.13
CA SER A 104 -0.44 24.96 -4.96
C SER A 104 0.72 24.28 -5.69
N GLY A 105 0.54 23.08 -6.25
CA GLY A 105 1.59 22.25 -6.81
C GLY A 105 2.62 21.75 -5.78
N GLN A 106 2.39 22.00 -4.48
CA GLN A 106 3.26 21.55 -3.41
C GLN A 106 3.24 20.03 -3.32
N LYS A 107 4.41 19.44 -3.06
CA LYS A 107 4.53 18.03 -2.71
C LYS A 107 4.01 17.81 -1.30
N LEU A 108 2.99 16.98 -1.16
CA LEU A 108 2.45 16.53 0.12
C LEU A 108 2.77 15.06 0.33
N CYS A 109 2.85 14.67 1.61
CA CYS A 109 3.05 13.30 2.03
C CYS A 109 1.84 12.83 2.83
N ILE A 110 1.29 11.68 2.46
CA ILE A 110 0.24 10.99 3.19
C ILE A 110 0.82 9.65 3.67
N SER A 111 0.78 9.41 4.97
CA SER A 111 1.19 8.16 5.60
C SER A 111 0.18 7.85 6.71
N PRO A 112 -0.86 7.05 6.44
CA PRO A 112 -1.81 6.69 7.47
C PRO A 112 -1.22 5.63 8.41
N THR A 113 -1.93 5.38 9.50
CA THR A 113 -1.62 4.25 10.37
C THR A 113 -1.66 2.95 9.55
N PRO A 114 -0.63 2.09 9.66
CA PRO A 114 -0.62 0.78 9.03
C PRO A 114 -1.88 -0.01 9.35
N THR A 115 -2.33 -0.81 8.39
CA THR A 115 -3.45 -1.72 8.62
C THR A 115 -2.88 -3.10 8.91
N ASP A 116 -3.28 -3.66 10.04
CA ASP A 116 -3.01 -5.05 10.32
C ASP A 116 -3.86 -5.94 9.39
N VAL A 117 -3.15 -6.75 8.61
CA VAL A 117 -3.73 -7.71 7.69
C VAL A 117 -3.32 -9.09 8.17
N SER A 118 -4.27 -9.86 8.71
CA SER A 118 -3.98 -11.23 9.13
C SER A 118 -3.85 -12.17 7.92
N ALA A 119 -3.01 -13.20 8.04
CA ALA A 119 -2.89 -14.30 7.07
C ALA A 119 -4.22 -15.07 6.85
N PHE A 120 -5.24 -14.83 7.68
CA PHE A 120 -6.55 -15.45 7.56
C PHE A 120 -7.59 -14.57 6.85
N GLY A 121 -7.24 -13.31 6.51
CA GLY A 121 -8.16 -12.33 5.93
C GLY A 121 -9.30 -11.98 6.89
N LYS A 122 -9.27 -10.77 7.45
CA LYS A 122 -10.45 -10.17 8.10
C LYS A 122 -10.83 -8.88 7.40
#